data_AF-A0A8X7WGH2-F1
#
_entry.id   AF-A0A8X7WGH2-F1
#
_cell.length_a   1.000
_cell.length_b   1.000
_cell.length_c   1.000
_cell.angle_alpha   90.00
_cell.angle_beta   90.00
_cell.angle_gamma   90.00
#
_symmetry.space_group_name_H-M   'P 1'
#
loop_
_entity.id
_entity.type
_entity.pdbx_description
1 polymer ?
#
loop_
_entity_poly.entity_id
_entity_poly.type
_entity_poly.pdbx_seq_one_letter_code
_entity_poly.pdbx_strand_id
1 'polypeptide(L)'
;MDPADERRDSKRKLEYINLLGNVADSEYGMPRRCACGGRMIDEVRVKDEFDTQPGKRFFSCVNYEADGLHYRQPWVCDVQEEIVTLRKRVEEADEVMKSVPMLNKQIESVEAQVKRLSLLLDKLTGDVYNLTVQVAALERVKVVGCGGHGTELSFPSLLSKQSQHNTDASSIIYTIHPQSHDNTEAHIGLSSHNHTAVW
;
A
#
# COMPACT_ATOMS: atom_id res chain seq x y z
N MET A 1 40.29 8.40 -10.69
CA MET A 1 39.44 7.47 -11.47
C MET A 1 38.89 8.25 -12.65
N ASP A 2 38.82 7.64 -13.83
CA ASP A 2 38.16 8.23 -14.99
C ASP A 2 36.63 8.06 -14.84
N PRO A 3 35.83 9.15 -14.85
CA PRO A 3 34.37 9.07 -14.79
C PRO A 3 33.74 8.23 -15.91
N ALA A 4 34.38 8.12 -17.08
CA ALA A 4 33.89 7.25 -18.16
C ALA A 4 34.05 5.76 -17.81
N ASP A 5 35.13 5.41 -17.14
CA ASP A 5 35.39 4.05 -16.66
C ASP A 5 34.41 3.64 -15.57
N GLU A 6 34.10 4.54 -14.63
CA GLU A 6 33.10 4.30 -13.58
C GLU A 6 31.69 4.08 -14.15
N ARG A 7 31.29 4.85 -15.17
CA ARG A 7 30.02 4.64 -15.87
C ARG A 7 29.97 3.29 -16.58
N ARG A 8 31.06 2.88 -17.22
CA ARG A 8 31.16 1.59 -17.92
C ARG A 8 31.11 0.42 -16.93
N ASP A 9 31.80 0.54 -15.80
CA ASP A 9 31.78 -0.47 -14.74
C ASP A 9 30.38 -0.62 -14.12
N SER A 10 29.72 0.49 -13.83
CA SER A 10 28.35 0.51 -13.30
C SER A 10 27.35 -0.13 -14.27
N LYS A 11 27.49 0.15 -15.58
CA LYS A 11 26.69 -0.51 -16.63
C LYS A 11 26.89 -2.02 -16.63
N ARG A 12 28.13 -2.50 -16.59
CA ARG A 12 28.44 -3.95 -16.56
C ARG A 12 27.88 -4.63 -15.31
N LYS A 13 27.98 -3.98 -14.15
CA LYS A 13 27.39 -4.49 -12.90
C LYS A 13 25.87 -4.62 -13.00
N LEU A 14 25.21 -3.61 -13.55
CA LEU A 14 23.76 -3.67 -13.77
C LEU A 14 23.38 -4.77 -14.75
N GLU A 15 24.10 -4.93 -15.86
CA GLU A 15 23.88 -6.02 -16.82
C GLU A 15 24.05 -7.40 -16.17
N TYR A 16 25.05 -7.56 -15.31
CA TYR A 16 25.26 -8.80 -14.55
C TYR A 16 24.14 -9.07 -13.54
N ILE A 17 23.69 -8.06 -12.79
CA ILE A 17 22.55 -8.20 -11.86
C ILE A 17 21.28 -8.58 -12.63
N ASN A 18 21.03 -7.94 -13.77
CA ASN A 18 19.87 -8.25 -14.62
C ASN A 18 19.95 -9.67 -15.18
N LEU A 19 21.13 -10.13 -15.61
CA LEU A 19 21.36 -11.51 -16.03
C LEU A 19 21.00 -12.48 -14.91
N LEU A 20 21.51 -12.28 -13.69
CA LEU A 20 21.20 -13.13 -12.55
C LEU A 20 19.69 -13.16 -12.25
N GLY A 21 19.02 -12.00 -12.33
CA GLY A 21 17.57 -11.92 -12.20
C GLY A 21 16.84 -12.74 -13.27
N ASN A 22 17.21 -12.60 -14.54
CA ASN A 22 16.61 -13.36 -15.63
C ASN A 22 16.83 -14.87 -15.50
N VAL A 23 17.98 -15.30 -14.97
CA VAL A 23 18.26 -16.72 -14.70
C VAL A 23 17.37 -17.23 -13.56
N ALA A 24 17.29 -16.51 -12.45
CA ALA A 24 16.43 -16.88 -11.34
C ALA A 24 14.94 -16.94 -11.75
N ASP A 25 14.49 -15.99 -12.56
CA ASP A 25 13.12 -15.98 -13.11
C ASP A 25 12.83 -17.19 -14.01
N SER A 26 13.86 -17.81 -14.61
CA SER A 26 13.70 -19.02 -15.42
C SER A 26 13.68 -20.32 -14.63
N GLU A 27 14.03 -20.27 -13.34
CA GLU A 27 13.97 -21.44 -12.44
C GLU A 27 12.54 -21.66 -11.89
N TYR A 28 11.68 -20.64 -11.94
CA TYR A 28 10.34 -20.68 -11.35
C TYR A 28 9.31 -19.98 -12.23
N GLY A 29 8.46 -20.78 -12.91
CA GLY A 29 7.41 -20.27 -13.78
C GLY A 29 7.94 -19.71 -15.10
N MET A 30 7.11 -18.95 -15.79
CA MET A 30 7.45 -18.45 -17.12
C MET A 30 8.29 -17.17 -17.02
N PRO A 31 9.58 -17.17 -17.45
CA PRO A 31 10.40 -15.98 -17.36
C PRO A 31 9.85 -14.88 -18.27
N ARG A 32 10.06 -13.61 -17.90
CA ARG A 32 9.72 -12.46 -18.76
C ARG A 32 10.82 -12.15 -19.78
N ARG A 33 12.05 -12.52 -19.43
CA ARG A 33 13.26 -12.34 -20.25
C ARG A 33 14.12 -13.57 -20.15
N CYS A 34 14.78 -13.91 -21.25
CA CYS A 34 15.81 -14.93 -21.26
C CYS A 34 17.09 -14.39 -20.60
N ALA A 35 17.97 -15.27 -20.14
CA ALA A 35 19.30 -14.92 -19.62
C ALA A 35 20.08 -13.98 -20.57
N CYS A 36 19.95 -14.16 -21.88
CA CYS A 36 20.56 -13.26 -22.88
C CYS A 36 19.98 -11.83 -22.92
N GLY A 37 18.94 -11.52 -22.15
CA GLY A 37 18.20 -10.25 -22.15
C GLY A 37 17.08 -10.16 -23.19
N GLY A 38 17.01 -11.11 -24.12
CA GLY A 38 15.94 -11.23 -25.11
C GLY A 38 14.57 -11.40 -24.46
N ARG A 39 13.52 -10.84 -25.09
CA ARG A 39 12.14 -11.02 -24.60
C ARG A 39 11.65 -12.43 -24.88
N MET A 40 10.72 -12.89 -24.05
CA MET A 40 9.98 -14.12 -24.28
C MET A 40 8.83 -13.88 -25.27
N ILE A 41 8.57 -14.85 -26.13
CA ILE A 41 7.54 -14.83 -27.17
C ILE A 41 6.71 -16.13 -27.12
N ASP A 42 5.42 -16.04 -27.48
CA ASP A 42 4.58 -17.21 -27.76
C ASP A 42 4.85 -17.67 -29.20
N GLU A 43 5.67 -18.72 -29.32
CA GLU A 43 6.03 -19.34 -30.58
C GLU A 43 4.99 -20.41 -30.93
N VAL A 44 4.25 -20.19 -32.00
CA VAL A 44 3.43 -21.23 -32.64
C VAL A 44 4.24 -21.84 -33.77
N ARG A 45 4.56 -23.14 -33.68
CA ARG A 45 5.27 -23.83 -34.76
C ARG A 45 4.40 -23.88 -36.02
N VAL A 46 4.85 -23.16 -37.04
CA VAL A 46 4.32 -23.24 -38.40
C VAL A 46 4.74 -24.59 -38.99
N LYS A 47 3.84 -25.21 -39.75
CA LYS A 47 4.10 -26.49 -40.41
C LYS A 47 5.27 -26.35 -41.38
N ASP A 48 6.40 -27.01 -41.08
CA ASP A 48 7.51 -27.22 -41.99
C ASP A 48 7.35 -28.56 -42.72
N GLU A 49 7.98 -28.75 -43.89
CA GLU A 49 7.90 -29.96 -44.71
C GLU A 49 8.36 -31.22 -43.97
N PHE A 50 9.19 -31.05 -42.93
CA PHE A 50 9.72 -32.12 -42.08
C PHE A 50 9.10 -32.16 -40.68
N ASP A 51 8.18 -31.23 -40.36
CA ASP A 51 7.61 -31.16 -39.01
C ASP A 51 6.44 -32.14 -38.86
N THR A 52 6.64 -33.16 -38.02
CA THR A 52 5.60 -34.14 -37.66
C THR A 52 4.59 -33.59 -36.66
N GLN A 53 4.81 -32.38 -36.13
CA GLN A 53 4.02 -31.82 -35.03
C GLN A 53 3.62 -30.35 -35.26
N PRO A 54 2.99 -30.02 -36.41
CA PRO A 54 2.51 -28.67 -36.68
C PRO A 54 1.49 -28.22 -35.62
N GLY A 55 1.55 -26.94 -35.22
CA GLY A 55 0.62 -26.33 -34.26
C GLY A 55 1.00 -26.46 -32.79
N LYS A 56 2.14 -27.07 -32.46
CA LYS A 56 2.68 -27.01 -31.09
C LYS A 56 3.08 -25.58 -30.71
N ARG A 57 2.80 -25.21 -29.47
CA ARG A 57 3.13 -23.90 -28.89
C ARG A 57 4.26 -24.01 -27.89
N PHE A 58 5.13 -23.01 -27.91
CA PHE A 58 6.28 -22.88 -27.01
C PHE A 58 6.36 -21.46 -26.48
N PHE A 59 6.86 -21.30 -25.27
CA PHE A 59 7.42 -20.02 -24.83
C PHE A 59 8.91 -20.04 -25.14
N SER A 60 9.32 -19.13 -26.01
CA SER A 60 10.67 -19.12 -26.56
C SER A 60 11.31 -17.75 -26.41
N CYS A 61 12.64 -17.72 -26.30
CA CYS A 61 13.38 -16.47 -26.45
C CYS A 61 13.26 -15.98 -27.91
N VAL A 62 13.13 -14.67 -28.12
CA VAL A 62 13.17 -14.06 -29.45
C VAL A 62 14.46 -14.36 -30.23
N ASN A 63 15.56 -14.63 -29.51
CA ASN A 63 16.87 -14.97 -30.08
C ASN A 63 17.12 -16.49 -30.07
N TYR A 64 16.09 -17.33 -30.04
CA TYR A 64 16.28 -18.77 -29.95
C TYR A 64 16.90 -19.35 -31.23
N GLU A 65 18.05 -20.01 -31.09
CA GLU A 65 18.81 -20.62 -32.19
C GLU A 65 19.06 -22.14 -32.01
N ALA A 66 18.37 -22.80 -31.08
CA ALA A 66 18.55 -24.22 -30.74
C ALA A 66 19.99 -24.61 -30.30
N ASP A 67 20.71 -23.66 -29.73
CA ASP A 67 22.06 -23.80 -29.17
C ASP A 67 22.08 -24.34 -27.73
N GLY A 68 20.90 -24.46 -27.10
CA GLY A 68 20.75 -24.85 -25.70
C GLY A 68 21.04 -23.72 -24.69
N LEU A 69 21.31 -22.50 -25.15
CA LEU A 69 21.57 -21.32 -24.29
C LEU A 69 20.32 -20.44 -24.14
N HIS A 70 19.41 -20.52 -25.11
CA HIS A 70 18.17 -19.76 -25.10
C HIS A 70 16.99 -20.56 -24.56
N TYR A 71 16.19 -19.90 -23.72
CA TYR A 71 14.99 -20.50 -23.15
C TYR A 71 14.02 -20.91 -24.26
N ARG A 72 13.52 -22.15 -24.15
CA ARG A 72 12.39 -22.66 -24.93
C ARG A 72 11.72 -23.80 -24.19
N GLN A 73 10.45 -23.62 -23.81
CA GLN A 73 9.68 -24.62 -23.09
C GLN A 73 8.31 -24.81 -23.75
N PRO A 74 7.76 -26.05 -23.79
CA PRO A 74 6.40 -26.26 -24.27
C PRO A 74 5.38 -25.48 -23.44
N TRP A 75 4.43 -24.82 -24.12
CA TRP A 75 3.41 -23.96 -23.48
C TRP A 75 2.66 -24.65 -22.33
N VAL A 76 2.39 -25.96 -22.46
CA VAL A 76 1.66 -26.74 -21.44
C VAL A 76 2.39 -26.84 -20.10
N CYS A 77 3.72 -26.86 -20.09
CA CYS A 77 4.50 -26.94 -18.85
C CYS A 77 4.40 -25.61 -18.10
N ASP A 78 4.68 -24.50 -18.78
CA ASP A 78 4.69 -23.16 -18.16
C ASP A 78 3.30 -22.78 -17.65
N VAL A 79 2.25 -23.04 -18.45
CA VAL A 79 0.87 -22.75 -18.03
C VAL A 79 0.44 -23.59 -16.84
N GLN A 80 0.89 -24.85 -16.75
CA GLN A 80 0.57 -25.70 -15.61
C GLN A 80 1.20 -25.16 -14.32
N GLU A 81 2.47 -24.73 -14.37
CA GLU A 81 3.15 -24.11 -13.22
C GLU A 81 2.47 -22.82 -12.75
N GLU A 82 2.08 -21.96 -13.70
CA GLU A 82 1.35 -20.73 -13.41
C GLU A 82 -0.02 -21.02 -12.79
N ILE A 83 -0.77 -22.01 -13.30
CA ILE A 83 -2.08 -22.40 -12.75
C ILE A 83 -1.94 -22.92 -11.32
N VAL A 84 -0.92 -23.73 -11.03
CA VAL A 84 -0.67 -24.25 -9.66
C VAL A 84 -0.35 -23.10 -8.70
N THR A 85 0.50 -22.16 -9.13
CA THR A 85 0.87 -20.98 -8.34
C THR A 85 -0.34 -20.07 -8.10
N LEU A 86 -1.15 -19.82 -9.13
CA LEU A 86 -2.36 -19.02 -9.02
C LEU A 86 -3.39 -19.68 -8.10
N ARG A 87 -3.59 -21.00 -8.20
CA ARG A 87 -4.49 -21.74 -7.32
C ARG A 87 -4.12 -21.54 -5.85
N LYS A 88 -2.83 -21.71 -5.52
CA LYS A 88 -2.33 -21.50 -4.15
C LYS A 88 -2.62 -20.08 -3.64
N ARG A 89 -2.31 -19.05 -4.44
CA ARG A 89 -2.56 -17.64 -4.08
C ARG A 89 -4.05 -17.34 -3.89
N VAL A 90 -4.91 -17.98 -4.68
CA VAL A 90 -6.37 -17.86 -4.56
C VAL A 90 -6.86 -18.53 -3.27
N GLU A 91 -6.36 -19.71 -2.94
CA GLU A 91 -6.68 -20.39 -1.68
C GLU A 91 -6.25 -19.55 -0.47
N GLU A 92 -5.03 -18.98 -0.49
CA GLU A 92 -4.55 -18.07 0.56
C GLU A 92 -5.43 -16.80 0.70
N ALA A 93 -5.84 -16.21 -0.42
CA ALA A 93 -6.72 -15.05 -0.43
C ALA A 93 -8.12 -15.39 0.11
N ASP A 94 -8.65 -16.57 -0.21
CA ASP A 94 -9.94 -17.06 0.30
C ASP A 94 -9.93 -17.22 1.82
N GLU A 95 -8.84 -17.76 2.39
CA GLU A 95 -8.68 -17.85 3.85
C GLU A 95 -8.64 -16.48 4.53
N VAL A 96 -7.95 -15.50 3.92
CA VAL A 96 -7.99 -14.11 4.42
C VAL A 96 -9.41 -13.56 4.36
N MET A 97 -10.12 -13.73 3.24
CA MET A 97 -11.50 -13.27 3.08
C MET A 97 -12.44 -13.87 4.13
N LYS A 98 -12.29 -15.15 4.46
CA LYS A 98 -13.06 -15.82 5.52
C LYS A 98 -12.80 -15.23 6.91
N SER A 99 -11.60 -14.68 7.16
CA SER A 99 -11.25 -14.07 8.45
C SER A 99 -11.81 -12.66 8.66
N VAL A 100 -12.09 -11.91 7.58
CA VAL A 100 -12.55 -10.51 7.62
C VAL A 100 -13.80 -10.30 8.48
N PRO A 101 -14.87 -11.12 8.39
CA PRO A 101 -16.06 -10.92 9.22
C PRO A 101 -15.79 -11.06 10.72
N MET A 102 -14.86 -11.92 11.12
CA MET A 102 -14.49 -12.08 12.53
C MET A 102 -13.75 -10.85 13.04
N LEU A 103 -12.78 -10.34 12.26
CA LEU A 103 -12.04 -9.13 12.60
C LEU A 103 -12.97 -7.92 12.67
N ASN A 104 -13.93 -7.79 11.76
CA ASN A 104 -14.93 -6.71 11.80
C ASN A 104 -15.72 -6.70 13.11
N LYS A 105 -16.16 -7.86 13.61
CA LYS A 105 -16.86 -7.95 14.91
C LYS A 105 -15.96 -7.52 16.08
N GLN A 106 -14.67 -7.86 16.02
CA GLN A 106 -13.71 -7.43 17.04
C GLN A 106 -13.51 -5.91 17.01
N ILE A 107 -13.40 -5.33 15.82
CA ILE A 107 -13.31 -3.87 15.62
C ILE A 107 -14.54 -3.18 16.19
N GLU A 108 -15.75 -3.62 15.83
CA GLU A 108 -17.00 -3.05 16.36
C GLU A 108 -17.07 -3.09 17.90
N SER A 109 -16.61 -4.19 18.51
CA SER A 109 -16.55 -4.34 19.97
C SER A 109 -15.57 -3.36 20.61
N VAL A 110 -14.37 -3.22 20.03
CA VAL A 110 -13.35 -2.29 20.51
C VAL A 110 -13.81 -0.84 20.35
N GLU A 111 -14.41 -0.48 19.21
CA GLU A 111 -15.00 0.84 18.99
C GLU A 111 -16.08 1.17 20.01
N ALA A 112 -16.94 0.20 20.35
CA ALA A 112 -17.96 0.38 21.38
C ALA A 112 -17.34 0.59 22.77
N GLN A 113 -16.24 -0.10 23.10
CA GLN A 113 -15.50 0.10 24.35
C GLN A 113 -14.86 1.49 24.41
N VAL A 114 -14.20 1.93 23.33
CA VAL A 114 -13.59 3.26 23.23
C VAL A 114 -14.64 4.37 23.42
N LYS A 115 -15.79 4.24 22.75
CA LYS A 115 -16.92 5.19 22.92
C LYS A 115 -17.39 5.28 24.36
N ARG A 116 -17.55 4.14 25.06
CA ARG A 116 -17.94 4.13 26.47
C ARG A 116 -16.89 4.79 27.38
N LEU A 117 -15.62 4.48 27.17
CA LEU A 117 -14.53 5.05 27.96
C LEU A 117 -14.40 6.56 27.74
N SER A 118 -14.60 7.05 26.52
CA SER A 118 -14.62 8.48 26.21
C SER A 118 -15.69 9.22 27.02
N LEU A 119 -16.92 8.68 27.07
CA LEU A 119 -18.00 9.29 27.84
C LEU A 119 -17.70 9.33 29.35
N LEU A 120 -17.04 8.30 29.88
CA LEU A 120 -16.62 8.28 31.28
C LEU A 120 -15.53 9.30 31.56
N LEU A 121 -14.58 9.48 30.64
CA LEU A 121 -13.55 10.49 30.75
C LEU A 121 -14.14 11.92 30.73
N ASP A 122 -15.11 12.18 29.86
CA ASP A 122 -15.82 13.47 29.81
C ASP A 122 -16.53 13.78 31.13
N LYS A 123 -17.25 12.78 31.69
CA LYS A 123 -17.90 12.91 32.99
C LYS A 123 -16.89 13.21 34.10
N LEU A 124 -15.81 12.42 34.17
CA LEU A 124 -14.81 12.58 35.22
C LEU A 124 -14.09 13.94 35.11
N THR A 125 -13.85 14.41 33.88
CA THR A 125 -13.29 15.73 33.61
C THR A 125 -14.21 16.83 34.14
N GLY A 126 -15.52 16.73 33.92
CA GLY A 126 -16.51 17.64 34.50
C GLY A 126 -16.54 17.60 36.04
N ASP A 127 -16.48 16.42 36.63
CA ASP A 127 -16.44 16.24 38.09
C ASP A 127 -15.17 16.89 38.70
N VAL A 128 -14.00 16.71 38.08
CA VAL A 128 -12.73 17.33 38.50
C VAL A 128 -12.80 18.85 38.38
N TYR A 129 -13.38 19.39 37.30
CA TYR A 129 -13.57 20.82 37.14
C TYR A 129 -14.43 21.40 38.29
N ASN A 130 -15.58 20.78 38.57
CA ASN A 130 -16.47 21.21 39.65
C ASN A 130 -15.78 21.20 41.02
N LEU A 131 -15.03 20.14 41.33
CA LEU A 131 -14.26 20.05 42.58
C LEU A 131 -13.18 21.13 42.65
N THR A 132 -12.50 21.42 41.54
CA THR A 132 -11.49 22.48 41.47
C THR A 132 -12.09 23.85 41.83
N VAL A 133 -13.28 24.15 41.31
CA VAL A 133 -14.01 25.39 41.64
C VAL A 133 -14.39 25.44 43.13
N GLN A 134 -14.86 24.32 43.71
CA GLN A 134 -15.22 24.24 45.13
C GLN A 134 -14.00 24.42 46.05
N VAL A 135 -12.87 23.80 45.72
CA VAL A 135 -11.60 23.97 46.47
C VAL A 135 -11.18 25.43 46.47
N ALA A 136 -11.18 26.09 45.30
CA ALA A 136 -10.84 27.52 45.21
C ALA A 136 -11.79 28.41 46.03
N ALA A 137 -13.08 28.06 46.12
CA ALA A 137 -14.02 28.78 46.97
C ALA A 137 -13.73 28.60 48.47
N LEU A 138 -13.42 27.37 48.91
CA LEU A 138 -13.06 27.07 50.30
C LEU A 138 -11.75 27.73 50.72
N GLU A 139 -10.75 27.78 49.84
CA GLU A 139 -9.49 28.50 50.07
C GLU A 139 -9.73 29.99 50.32
N ARG A 140 -10.60 30.64 49.56
CA ARG A 140 -11.00 32.04 49.80
C ARG A 140 -11.64 32.25 51.17
N VAL A 141 -12.50 31.33 51.62
CA VAL A 141 -13.12 31.41 52.96
C VAL A 141 -12.08 31.26 54.07
N LYS A 142 -11.10 30.36 53.91
CA LYS A 142 -10.00 30.21 54.88
C LYS A 142 -9.16 31.48 55.02
N VAL A 143 -8.90 32.20 53.91
CA VAL A 143 -8.15 33.46 53.94
C VAL A 143 -8.92 34.57 54.66
N VAL A 144 -10.26 34.60 54.54
CA VAL A 144 -11.10 35.59 55.25
C VAL A 144 -11.29 35.23 56.73
N GLY A 145 -11.28 33.94 57.09
CA GLY A 145 -11.32 33.49 58.49
C GLY A 145 -10.01 33.66 59.25
N CYS A 146 -8.88 33.75 58.53
CA CYS A 146 -7.54 33.95 59.08
C CYS A 146 -6.91 35.24 58.50
N GLY A 147 -7.46 36.39 58.86
CA GLY A 147 -6.82 37.70 58.68
C GLY A 147 -7.20 38.60 59.87
N GLY A 148 -6.55 38.52 61.02
CA GLY A 148 -5.20 39.02 61.29
C GLY A 148 -4.15 38.91 60.16
N HIS A 149 -3.95 40.05 59.49
CA HIS A 149 -2.83 40.42 58.61
C HIS A 149 -2.65 39.66 57.29
N GLY A 150 -3.00 40.35 56.20
CA GLY A 150 -2.87 39.88 54.84
C GLY A 150 -1.44 39.92 54.30
N THR A 151 -1.16 38.93 53.46
CA THR A 151 -0.17 38.98 52.38
C THR A 151 -0.79 38.29 51.18
N GLU A 152 -0.97 39.04 50.08
CA GLU A 152 -1.37 38.52 48.78
C GLU A 152 -0.36 37.46 48.32
N LEU A 153 -0.83 36.22 48.15
CA LEU A 153 -0.09 35.21 47.40
C LEU A 153 -0.70 35.13 46.00
N SER A 154 -0.06 35.84 45.07
CA SER A 154 -0.24 35.66 43.63
C SER A 154 0.23 34.26 43.23
N PHE A 155 -0.70 33.37 42.89
CA PHE A 155 -0.37 32.11 42.20
C PHE A 155 -0.59 32.24 40.69
N PRO A 156 0.33 31.75 39.84
CA PRO A 156 0.21 31.87 38.40
C PRO A 156 -0.97 31.03 37.87
N SER A 157 -1.74 31.62 36.96
CA SER A 157 -2.73 30.96 36.11
C SER A 157 -2.15 29.70 35.46
N LEU A 158 -2.53 28.52 35.96
CA LEU A 158 -2.24 27.23 35.32
C LEU A 158 -3.14 26.95 34.10
N LEU A 159 -4.09 27.85 33.80
CA LEU A 159 -5.11 27.67 32.76
C LEU A 159 -4.66 28.08 31.35
N SER A 160 -3.48 28.70 31.19
CA SER A 160 -3.02 29.14 29.87
C SER A 160 -2.45 28.02 28.97
N LYS A 161 -2.13 26.83 29.50
CA LYS A 161 -1.44 25.79 28.72
C LYS A 161 -2.32 24.62 28.26
N GLN A 162 -3.52 24.43 28.82
CA GLN A 162 -4.36 23.28 28.46
C GLN A 162 -5.23 23.52 27.22
N SER A 163 -5.54 24.79 26.89
CA SER A 163 -6.41 25.10 25.76
C SER A 163 -5.75 24.92 24.39
N GLN A 164 -4.42 24.86 24.31
CA GLN A 164 -3.71 24.69 23.03
C GLN A 164 -3.52 23.22 22.63
N HIS A 165 -3.61 22.27 23.57
CA HIS A 165 -3.42 20.85 23.25
C HIS A 165 -4.71 20.10 22.87
N ASN A 166 -5.89 20.67 23.11
CA ASN A 166 -7.17 20.03 22.78
C ASN A 166 -7.71 20.38 21.39
N THR A 167 -7.13 21.35 20.68
CA THR A 167 -7.53 21.67 19.29
C THR A 167 -6.77 20.85 18.23
N ASP A 168 -5.63 20.23 18.59
CA ASP A 168 -4.83 19.46 17.62
C ASP A 168 -5.23 17.98 17.54
N ALA A 169 -5.89 17.43 18.57
CA ALA A 169 -6.26 16.02 18.61
C ALA A 169 -7.53 15.66 17.81
N SER A 170 -8.34 16.66 17.40
CA SER A 170 -9.53 16.44 16.56
C SER A 170 -9.28 16.50 15.05
N SER A 171 -8.03 16.71 14.59
CA SER A 171 -7.72 16.86 13.16
C SER A 171 -7.31 15.57 12.43
N ILE A 172 -7.15 14.44 13.13
CA ILE A 172 -6.84 13.17 12.46
C ILE A 172 -8.13 12.44 12.09
N ILE A 173 -8.84 13.01 11.12
CA ILE A 173 -9.78 12.25 10.29
C ILE A 173 -8.91 11.52 9.26
N TYR A 174 -8.68 10.23 9.46
CA TYR A 174 -8.24 9.37 8.37
C TYR A 174 -9.43 9.22 7.40
N THR A 175 -9.47 10.08 6.38
CA THR A 175 -10.25 9.81 5.18
C THR A 175 -9.59 8.63 4.48
N ILE A 176 -10.11 7.42 4.72
CA ILE A 176 -9.83 6.28 3.86
C ILE A 176 -10.56 6.57 2.55
N HIS A 177 -9.83 7.07 1.56
CA HIS A 177 -10.27 7.05 0.18
C HIS A 177 -10.30 5.59 -0.28
N PRO A 178 -11.44 5.05 -0.73
CA PRO A 178 -11.42 3.83 -1.51
C PRO A 178 -10.77 4.20 -2.85
N GLN A 179 -9.57 3.69 -3.12
CA GLN A 179 -9.08 3.62 -4.49
C GLN A 179 -9.91 2.56 -5.22
N SER A 180 -11.00 2.98 -5.85
CA SER A 180 -11.63 2.22 -6.92
C SER A 180 -10.68 2.24 -8.12
N HIS A 181 -9.90 1.18 -8.28
CA HIS A 181 -9.23 0.89 -9.55
C HIS A 181 -10.28 0.39 -10.56
N ASP A 182 -11.07 1.31 -11.11
CA ASP A 182 -11.74 1.11 -12.39
C ASP A 182 -10.74 1.44 -13.49
N ASN A 183 -10.00 0.41 -13.93
CA ASN A 183 -9.30 0.47 -15.21
C ASN A 183 -10.35 0.25 -16.32
N THR A 184 -10.99 1.33 -16.76
CA THR A 184 -11.68 1.38 -18.05
C THR A 184 -10.93 2.32 -18.99
N GLU A 185 -10.57 1.76 -20.13
CA GLU A 185 -9.85 2.38 -21.23
C GLU A 185 -10.57 3.66 -21.71
N ALA A 186 -9.94 4.82 -21.53
CA ALA A 186 -10.34 6.03 -22.23
C ALA A 186 -9.79 5.98 -23.65
N HIS A 187 -10.63 5.52 -24.58
CA HIS A 187 -10.51 5.85 -26.00
C HIS A 187 -10.49 7.39 -26.16
N ILE A 188 -9.40 7.92 -26.70
CA ILE A 188 -9.29 9.32 -27.11
C ILE A 188 -10.10 9.48 -28.40
N GLY A 189 -11.37 9.88 -28.25
CA GLY A 189 -12.19 10.41 -29.33
C GLY A 189 -11.96 11.91 -29.47
N LEU A 190 -11.21 12.32 -30.49
CA LEU A 190 -11.15 13.71 -30.93
C LEU A 190 -12.50 14.08 -31.58
N SER A 191 -13.25 14.97 -30.94
CA SER A 191 -14.38 15.68 -31.55
C SER A 191 -14.23 17.16 -31.31
N SER A 192 -13.73 17.88 -32.31
CA SER A 192 -13.93 19.32 -32.45
C SER A 192 -15.01 19.54 -33.50
N HIS A 193 -16.21 19.89 -33.06
CA HIS A 193 -17.23 20.46 -33.94
C HIS A 193 -16.91 21.93 -34.16
N ASN A 194 -16.65 22.31 -35.41
CA ASN A 194 -16.90 23.66 -35.90
C ASN A 194 -17.79 23.54 -37.15
N HIS A 195 -19.04 23.96 -37.01
CA HIS A 195 -19.94 24.21 -38.12
C HIS A 195 -19.68 25.62 -38.66
N THR A 196 -19.34 25.73 -39.94
CA THR A 196 -19.93 26.73 -40.86
C THR A 196 -19.65 26.30 -42.31
N ALA A 197 -20.71 26.38 -43.11
CA ALA A 197 -20.81 25.97 -44.51
C ALA A 197 -19.95 26.80 -45.48
N VAL A 198 -19.84 26.33 -46.74
CA VAL A 198 -20.24 27.03 -47.98
C VAL A 198 -19.49 26.47 -49.22
N TRP A 199 -20.28 26.11 -50.24
CA TRP A 199 -20.02 25.63 -51.62
C TRP A 199 -19.39 24.25 -51.84
#